data_AF-A4WLE2-F1
#
_entry.id   AF-A4WLE2-F1
#
_cell.length_a   1.000
_cell.length_b   1.000
_cell.length_c   1.000
_cell.angle_alpha   90.00
_cell.angle_beta   90.00
_cell.angle_gamma   90.00
#
_symmetry.space_group_name_H-M   'P 1'
#
loop_
_entity.id
_entity.type
_entity.pdbx_description
1 polymer ?
#
loop_
_entity_poly.entity_id
_entity_poly.type
_entity_poly.pdbx_seq_one_letter_code
_entity_poly.pdbx_strand_id
1 'polypeptide(L)'
;MATWKLEENIQRDLEKAHENIELYGGHLLKAPNKYEIKTGVIIAARFADKIRRTAFAVFGGVLPREEIVRATSELNKRIYETLISMGIGKLDIIRITVEAAVEGGKLVFGEPKIEWFIPHSEVQKKVEECEKKMSEIRKKIETLLSEIP
;
A
#
# COMPACT_ATOMS: atom_id res chain seq x y z
N MET A 1 18.45 18.15 -16.15
CA MET A 1 17.57 18.34 -14.97
C MET A 1 16.14 18.19 -15.46
N ALA A 2 15.45 17.12 -15.09
CA ALA A 2 14.08 16.90 -15.55
C ALA A 2 13.15 17.88 -14.82
N THR A 3 12.59 18.84 -15.55
CA THR A 3 11.60 19.79 -15.06
C THR A 3 10.32 19.03 -14.75
N TRP A 4 10.10 18.73 -13.47
CA TRP A 4 8.85 18.16 -12.98
C TRP A 4 7.74 19.21 -13.09
N LYS A 5 7.01 19.22 -14.21
CA LYS A 5 5.83 20.08 -14.37
C LYS A 5 4.65 19.45 -13.64
N LEU A 6 4.29 20.04 -12.50
CA LEU A 6 3.21 19.59 -11.63
C LEU A 6 1.86 19.53 -12.36
N GLU A 7 1.58 20.53 -13.20
CA GLU A 7 0.31 20.66 -13.95
C GLU A 7 0.13 19.59 -15.02
N GLU A 8 1.17 19.30 -15.81
CA GLU A 8 1.12 18.22 -16.83
C GLU A 8 0.92 16.84 -16.19
N ASN A 9 1.50 16.60 -15.01
CA ASN A 9 1.29 15.36 -14.26
C ASN A 9 -0.14 15.24 -13.73
N ILE A 10 -0.73 16.35 -13.25
CA ILE A 10 -2.13 16.40 -12.79
C ILE A 10 -3.08 16.13 -13.95
N GLN A 11 -2.85 16.76 -15.10
CA GLN A 11 -3.67 16.57 -16.30
C GLN A 11 -3.68 15.11 -16.75
N ARG A 12 -2.49 14.49 -16.81
CA ARG A 12 -2.32 13.07 -17.16
C ARG A 12 -2.97 12.13 -16.14
N ASP A 13 -2.91 12.49 -14.86
CA ASP A 13 -3.51 11.68 -13.80
C ASP A 13 -5.05 11.77 -13.81
N LEU A 14 -5.63 12.92 -14.22
CA LEU A 14 -7.07 13.08 -14.45
C LEU A 14 -7.57 12.26 -15.64
N GLU A 15 -6.84 12.29 -16.75
CA GLU A 15 -7.20 11.55 -17.97
C GLU A 15 -7.19 10.03 -17.72
N LYS A 16 -6.16 9.54 -17.02
CA LYS A 16 -6.06 8.13 -16.60
C LYS A 16 -7.04 7.73 -15.49
N ALA A 17 -7.55 8.71 -14.74
CA ALA A 17 -8.53 8.45 -13.70
C ALA A 17 -9.87 8.04 -14.31
N HIS A 18 -10.32 8.70 -15.38
CA HIS A 18 -11.53 8.32 -16.13
C HIS A 18 -11.42 6.89 -16.71
N GLU A 19 -10.31 6.58 -17.39
CA GLU A 19 -10.10 5.23 -17.95
C GLU A 19 -10.09 4.13 -16.87
N ASN A 20 -9.50 4.42 -15.70
CA ASN A 20 -9.40 3.46 -14.60
C ASN A 20 -10.75 3.22 -13.91
N ILE A 21 -11.66 4.21 -13.91
CA ILE A 21 -13.05 4.02 -13.44
C ILE A 21 -13.79 3.08 -14.38
N GLU A 22 -13.71 3.33 -15.69
CA GLU A 22 -14.44 2.55 -16.71
C GLU A 22 -13.96 1.10 -16.81
N LEU A 23 -12.65 0.86 -16.65
CA LEU A 23 -12.07 -0.47 -16.86
C LEU A 23 -11.93 -1.33 -15.60
N TYR A 24 -11.70 -0.74 -14.42
CA TYR A 24 -11.20 -1.51 -13.26
C TYR A 24 -12.02 -1.39 -11.98
N GLY A 25 -13.10 -0.59 -11.92
CA GLY A 25 -14.03 -0.59 -10.78
C GLY A 25 -13.34 -0.51 -9.41
N GLY A 26 -12.30 0.32 -9.28
CA GLY A 26 -11.37 0.30 -8.13
C GLY A 26 -11.91 0.93 -6.83
N HIS A 27 -13.21 1.20 -6.75
CA HIS A 27 -13.85 1.80 -5.59
C HIS A 27 -15.21 1.17 -5.31
N LEU A 28 -15.50 0.90 -4.03
CA LEU A 28 -16.79 0.41 -3.58
C LEU A 28 -17.42 1.44 -2.62
N LEU A 29 -18.64 1.85 -2.90
CA LEU A 29 -19.45 2.63 -1.97
C LEU A 29 -19.87 1.73 -0.80
N LYS A 30 -19.34 1.97 0.40
CA LYS A 30 -19.70 1.21 1.62
C LYS A 30 -20.84 1.87 2.40
N ALA A 31 -20.88 3.19 2.42
CA ALA A 31 -21.88 3.99 3.13
C ALA A 31 -21.99 5.38 2.48
N PRO A 32 -23.03 6.19 2.76
CA PRO A 32 -23.03 7.60 2.37
C PRO A 32 -21.74 8.27 2.88
N ASN A 33 -21.00 8.90 1.96
CA ASN A 33 -19.70 9.53 2.19
C ASN A 33 -18.53 8.62 2.56
N LYS A 34 -18.67 7.28 2.51
CA LYS A 34 -17.59 6.32 2.78
C LYS A 34 -17.32 5.40 1.59
N TYR A 35 -16.10 5.47 1.10
CA TYR A 35 -15.60 4.75 -0.07
C TYR A 35 -14.48 3.81 0.35
N GLU A 36 -14.43 2.62 -0.25
CA GLU A 36 -13.28 1.74 -0.13
C GLU A 36 -12.44 1.85 -1.40
N ILE A 37 -11.19 2.28 -1.27
CA ILE A 37 -10.23 2.38 -2.36
C ILE A 37 -9.37 1.11 -2.39
N LYS A 38 -9.33 0.45 -3.55
CA LYS A 38 -8.51 -0.73 -3.80
C LYS A 38 -7.50 -0.44 -4.89
N THR A 39 -6.23 -0.75 -4.65
CA THR A 39 -5.18 -0.61 -5.68
C THR A 39 -5.22 -1.74 -6.71
N GLY A 40 -5.85 -2.87 -6.37
CA GLY A 40 -5.61 -4.14 -7.06
C GLY A 40 -4.20 -4.66 -6.79
N VAL A 41 -3.81 -5.71 -7.51
CA VAL A 41 -2.46 -6.28 -7.44
C VAL A 41 -1.51 -5.38 -8.25
N ILE A 42 -0.52 -4.79 -7.58
CA ILE A 42 0.40 -3.82 -8.17
C ILE A 42 1.83 -4.06 -7.71
N ILE A 43 2.78 -3.54 -8.47
CA ILE A 43 4.18 -3.45 -8.02
C ILE A 43 4.29 -2.35 -6.96
N ALA A 44 4.99 -2.63 -5.87
CA ALA A 44 5.16 -1.73 -4.73
C ALA A 44 5.58 -0.33 -5.18
N ALA A 45 6.56 -0.18 -6.08
CA ALA A 45 7.00 1.14 -6.56
C ALA A 45 5.89 2.04 -7.14
N ARG A 46 4.75 1.49 -7.57
CA ARG A 46 3.64 2.23 -8.21
C ARG A 46 2.49 2.56 -7.25
N PHE A 47 2.59 2.20 -5.97
CA PHE A 47 1.50 2.33 -5.02
C PHE A 47 1.01 3.78 -4.88
N ALA A 48 1.94 4.73 -4.74
CA ALA A 48 1.64 6.13 -4.50
C ALA A 48 0.85 6.77 -5.65
N ASP A 49 1.27 6.49 -6.89
CA ASP A 49 0.58 6.99 -8.09
C ASP A 49 -0.80 6.36 -8.24
N LYS A 50 -0.94 5.06 -7.94
CA LYS A 50 -2.24 4.36 -8.05
C LYS A 50 -3.24 4.90 -7.04
N ILE A 51 -2.83 5.11 -5.79
CA ILE A 51 -3.69 5.70 -4.74
C ILE A 51 -4.12 7.11 -5.13
N ARG A 52 -3.17 7.95 -5.55
CA ARG A 52 -3.47 9.33 -5.94
C ARG A 52 -4.44 9.40 -7.13
N ARG A 53 -4.19 8.63 -8.20
CA ARG A 53 -5.10 8.55 -9.36
C ARG A 53 -6.50 8.08 -8.98
N THR A 54 -6.58 7.08 -8.11
CA THR A 54 -7.87 6.55 -7.67
C THR A 54 -8.61 7.56 -6.80
N ALA A 55 -7.91 8.29 -5.93
CA ALA A 55 -8.51 9.37 -5.15
C ALA A 55 -9.00 10.53 -6.03
N PHE A 56 -8.26 10.92 -7.08
CA PHE A 56 -8.73 11.92 -8.05
C PHE A 56 -9.96 11.43 -8.83
N ALA A 57 -9.97 10.16 -9.24
CA ALA A 57 -11.14 9.55 -9.89
C ALA A 57 -12.40 9.63 -9.03
N VAL A 58 -12.28 9.28 -7.74
CA VAL A 58 -13.43 9.17 -6.83
C VAL A 58 -13.87 10.53 -6.29
N PHE A 59 -12.91 11.39 -5.92
CA PHE A 59 -13.19 12.63 -5.17
C PHE A 59 -12.97 13.91 -5.98
N GLY A 60 -12.43 13.83 -7.21
CA GLY A 60 -12.09 15.02 -8.01
C GLY A 60 -13.27 15.91 -8.40
N GLY A 61 -14.50 15.38 -8.39
CA GLY A 61 -15.72 16.16 -8.58
C GLY A 61 -16.35 16.69 -7.30
N VAL A 62 -15.85 16.31 -6.12
CA VAL A 62 -16.45 16.61 -4.80
C VAL A 62 -15.53 17.49 -3.95
N LEU A 63 -14.22 17.32 -4.06
CA LEU A 63 -13.21 18.01 -3.24
C LEU A 63 -12.24 18.81 -4.11
N PRO A 64 -11.68 19.92 -3.58
CA PRO A 64 -10.65 20.68 -4.27
C PRO A 64 -9.39 19.82 -4.46
N ARG A 65 -8.67 20.09 -5.56
CA ARG A 65 -7.51 19.28 -5.98
C ARG A 65 -6.41 19.29 -4.92
N GLU A 66 -6.20 20.45 -4.28
CA GLU A 66 -5.20 20.68 -3.25
C GLU A 66 -5.43 19.75 -2.04
N GLU A 67 -6.69 19.57 -1.65
CA GLU A 67 -7.07 18.70 -0.52
C GLU A 67 -6.82 17.23 -0.84
N ILE A 68 -7.14 16.79 -2.05
CA ILE A 68 -6.87 15.42 -2.51
C ILE A 68 -5.35 15.14 -2.53
N VAL A 69 -4.55 16.08 -3.04
CA VAL A 69 -3.08 15.95 -3.06
C VAL A 69 -2.52 15.91 -1.64
N ARG A 70 -3.00 16.79 -0.74
CA ARG A 70 -2.57 16.82 0.66
C ARG A 70 -2.86 15.49 1.36
N ALA A 71 -4.11 15.04 1.34
CA ALA A 71 -4.54 13.83 2.02
C ALA A 71 -3.87 12.56 1.45
N THR A 72 -3.72 12.46 0.13
CA THR A 72 -3.04 11.32 -0.49
C THR A 72 -1.54 11.31 -0.18
N SER A 73 -0.90 12.47 -0.05
CA SER A 73 0.52 12.55 0.31
C SER A 73 0.77 12.12 1.75
N GLU A 74 -0.12 12.50 2.68
CA GLU A 74 -0.08 12.03 4.08
C GLU A 74 -0.26 10.51 4.16
N LEU A 75 -1.25 9.95 3.44
CA LEU A 75 -1.47 8.51 3.38
C LEU A 75 -0.25 7.79 2.78
N ASN A 76 0.28 8.29 1.66
CA ASN A 76 1.42 7.69 0.99
C ASN A 76 2.66 7.61 1.89
N LYS A 77 2.89 8.63 2.74
CA LYS A 77 3.99 8.63 3.70
C LYS A 77 3.81 7.50 4.73
N ARG A 78 2.62 7.36 5.32
CA ARG A 78 2.31 6.30 6.29
C ARG A 78 2.46 4.90 5.69
N ILE A 79 1.95 4.72 4.47
CA ILE A 79 2.09 3.45 3.74
C ILE A 79 3.57 3.16 3.47
N TYR A 80 4.34 4.14 3.02
CA TYR A 80 5.77 3.96 2.75
C TYR A 80 6.56 3.52 3.98
N GLU A 81 6.31 4.15 5.14
CA GLU A 81 6.90 3.76 6.42
C GLU A 81 6.53 2.32 6.79
N THR A 82 5.26 1.94 6.59
CA THR A 82 4.79 0.57 6.82
C THR A 82 5.48 -0.44 5.88
N LEU A 83 5.58 -0.12 4.58
CA LEU A 83 6.25 -0.99 3.60
C LEU A 83 7.72 -1.22 3.94
N ILE A 84 8.44 -0.17 4.38
CA ILE A 84 9.83 -0.31 4.84
C ILE A 84 9.92 -1.19 6.08
N SER A 85 9.03 -0.98 7.06
CA SER A 85 9.03 -1.77 8.29
C SER A 85 8.81 -3.26 8.05
N MET A 86 8.04 -3.60 7.01
CA MET A 86 7.80 -4.98 6.56
C MET A 86 8.94 -5.55 5.70
N GLY A 87 9.91 -4.72 5.29
CA GLY A 87 10.99 -5.13 4.40
C GLY A 87 10.57 -5.35 2.95
N ILE A 88 9.49 -4.70 2.50
CA ILE A 88 8.97 -4.85 1.14
C ILE A 88 9.86 -4.09 0.16
N GLY A 89 10.34 -4.79 -0.87
CA GLY A 89 11.14 -4.25 -1.95
C GLY A 89 10.33 -3.48 -3.00
N LYS A 90 11.02 -2.68 -3.82
CA LYS A 90 10.37 -1.87 -4.87
C LYS A 90 9.63 -2.69 -5.93
N LEU A 91 10.13 -3.90 -6.23
CA LEU A 91 9.59 -4.79 -7.26
C LEU A 91 8.56 -5.80 -6.71
N ASP A 92 8.35 -5.79 -5.40
CA ASP A 92 7.44 -6.72 -4.77
C ASP A 92 6.01 -6.45 -5.17
N ILE A 93 5.21 -7.51 -5.16
CA ILE A 93 3.81 -7.44 -5.53
C ILE A 93 3.00 -7.23 -4.27
N ILE A 94 2.19 -6.17 -4.25
CA ILE A 94 1.35 -5.82 -3.13
C ILE A 94 -0.08 -5.50 -3.57
N ARG A 95 -1.01 -5.57 -2.63
CA ARG A 95 -2.37 -5.03 -2.75
C ARG A 95 -2.66 -4.19 -1.53
N ILE A 96 -3.15 -2.98 -1.74
CA ILE A 96 -3.52 -2.04 -0.68
C ILE A 96 -5.01 -1.79 -0.77
N THR A 97 -5.68 -1.90 0.38
CA THR A 97 -7.07 -1.51 0.56
C THR A 97 -7.15 -0.48 1.67
N VAL A 98 -7.80 0.64 1.40
CA VAL A 98 -7.96 1.72 2.38
C VAL A 98 -9.38 2.28 2.32
N GLU A 99 -9.96 2.53 3.48
CA GLU A 99 -11.24 3.23 3.57
C GLU A 99 -11.00 4.73 3.53
N ALA A 100 -11.86 5.45 2.81
CA ALA A 100 -11.81 6.89 2.66
C ALA A 100 -13.19 7.48 2.95
N ALA A 101 -13.25 8.58 3.70
CA ALA A 101 -14.46 9.30 4.00
C ALA A 101 -14.30 10.80 3.72
N VAL A 102 -15.39 11.45 3.33
CA VAL A 102 -15.44 12.91 3.21
C VAL A 102 -16.16 13.48 4.41
N GLU A 103 -15.41 14.19 5.27
CA GLU A 103 -15.93 14.78 6.50
C GLU A 103 -15.63 16.28 6.51
N GLY A 104 -16.67 17.12 6.53
CA GLY A 104 -16.51 18.58 6.60
C GLY A 104 -15.69 19.18 5.46
N GLY A 105 -15.76 18.60 4.26
CA GLY A 105 -14.98 19.04 3.10
C GLY A 105 -13.51 18.61 3.13
N LYS A 106 -13.13 17.67 4.00
CA LYS A 106 -11.79 17.08 4.07
C LYS A 106 -11.82 15.60 3.72
N LEU A 107 -10.74 15.13 3.10
CA LEU A 107 -10.57 13.71 2.79
C LEU A 107 -9.84 13.02 3.95
N VAL A 108 -10.54 12.10 4.62
CA VAL A 108 -10.01 11.32 5.73
C VAL A 108 -9.80 9.89 5.28
N PHE A 109 -8.58 9.39 5.43
CA PHE A 109 -8.24 7.99 5.18
C PHE A 109 -8.17 7.20 6.50
N GLY A 110 -8.78 6.02 6.51
CA GLY A 110 -8.64 5.04 7.57
C GLY A 110 -7.30 4.31 7.51
N GLU A 111 -7.19 3.25 8.29
CA GLU A 111 -5.98 2.43 8.34
C GLU A 111 -5.84 1.59 7.05
N PRO A 112 -4.68 1.65 6.35
CA PRO A 112 -4.48 0.90 5.13
C PRO A 112 -4.18 -0.57 5.44
N LYS A 113 -4.95 -1.47 4.84
CA LYS A 113 -4.64 -2.90 4.82
C LYS A 113 -3.69 -3.20 3.66
N ILE A 114 -2.49 -3.67 3.99
CA ILE A 114 -1.44 -4.02 3.01
C ILE A 114 -1.30 -5.55 2.96
N GLU A 115 -1.45 -6.11 1.77
CA GLU A 115 -1.22 -7.52 1.48
C GLU A 115 0.02 -7.66 0.61
N TRP A 116 1.00 -8.43 1.08
CA TRP A 116 2.25 -8.70 0.37
C TRP A 116 2.21 -10.10 -0.24
N PHE A 117 2.40 -10.18 -1.56
CA PHE A 117 2.41 -11.44 -2.31
C PHE A 117 3.85 -11.89 -2.50
N ILE A 118 4.19 -13.00 -1.86
CA ILE A 118 5.50 -13.66 -1.98
C ILE A 118 5.30 -14.97 -2.74
N PRO A 119 6.18 -15.30 -3.72
CA PRO A 119 6.16 -16.60 -4.37
C PRO A 119 6.31 -17.74 -3.36
N HIS A 120 5.53 -18.81 -3.54
CA HIS A 120 5.55 -19.95 -2.61
C HIS A 120 6.96 -20.56 -2.44
N SER A 121 7.74 -20.62 -3.52
CA SER A 121 9.12 -21.13 -3.52
C SER A 121 10.07 -20.31 -2.62
N GLU A 122 9.87 -18.99 -2.51
CA GLU A 122 10.66 -18.15 -1.62
C GLU A 122 10.22 -18.31 -0.16
N VAL A 123 8.92 -18.46 0.07
CA VAL A 123 8.38 -18.74 1.42
C VAL A 123 8.93 -20.07 1.93
N GLN A 124 8.91 -21.12 1.11
CA GLN A 124 9.40 -22.45 1.49
C GLN A 124 10.88 -22.42 1.90
N LYS A 125 11.73 -21.76 1.11
CA LYS A 125 13.15 -21.60 1.45
C LYS A 125 13.35 -20.86 2.77
N LYS A 126 12.61 -19.76 2.99
CA LYS A 126 12.69 -19.00 4.25
C LYS A 126 12.24 -19.83 5.45
N VAL A 127 11.20 -20.64 5.30
CA VAL A 127 10.71 -21.55 6.36
C VAL A 127 11.77 -22.60 6.69
N GLU A 128 12.33 -23.28 5.68
CA GLU A 128 13.37 -24.29 5.87
C GLU A 128 14.62 -23.73 6.57
N GLU A 129 15.05 -22.51 6.20
CA GLU A 129 16.15 -21.82 6.89
C GLU A 129 15.80 -21.46 8.34
N CYS A 130 14.56 -21.05 8.60
CA CYS A 130 14.09 -20.71 9.94
C CYS A 130 14.04 -21.96 10.82
N GLU A 131 13.53 -23.09 10.30
CA GLU A 131 13.49 -24.38 10.98
C GLU A 131 14.89 -24.87 11.34
N LYS A 132 15.86 -24.74 10.43
CA LYS A 132 17.26 -25.08 10.70
C LYS A 132 17.82 -24.25 11.86
N LYS A 133 17.68 -22.92 11.80
CA LYS A 133 18.14 -22.02 12.87
C LYS A 133 17.46 -22.33 14.20
N MET A 134 16.15 -22.59 14.19
CA MET A 134 15.39 -22.97 15.38
C MET A 134 15.91 -24.30 15.97
N SER A 135 16.23 -25.27 15.13
CA SER A 135 16.79 -26.55 15.57
C SER A 135 18.18 -26.40 16.19
N GLU A 136 19.03 -25.54 15.62
CA GLU A 136 20.36 -25.23 16.16
C GLU A 136 20.27 -24.50 17.50
N ILE A 137 19.34 -23.53 17.61
CA ILE A 137 19.09 -22.81 18.87
C ILE A 137 18.57 -23.79 19.93
N ARG A 138 17.63 -24.68 19.60
CA ARG A 138 17.14 -25.70 20.53
C ARG A 138 18.26 -26.60 21.03
N LYS A 139 19.12 -27.09 20.14
CA LYS A 139 20.28 -27.90 20.54
C LYS A 139 21.22 -27.15 21.47
N LYS A 140 21.51 -25.88 21.18
CA LYS A 140 22.34 -25.03 22.05
C LYS A 140 21.71 -24.84 23.43
N ILE A 141 20.39 -24.62 23.50
CA ILE A 141 19.65 -24.51 24.76
C ILE A 141 19.71 -25.84 25.55
N GLU A 142 19.53 -26.99 24.90
CA GLU A 142 19.65 -28.31 25.53
C GLU A 142 21.05 -28.57 26.08
N THR A 143 22.11 -28.23 25.32
CA THR A 143 23.49 -28.35 25.79
C THR A 143 23.73 -27.47 27.02
N LEU A 144 23.31 -26.20 26.99
CA LEU A 144 23.45 -25.29 28.13
C LEU A 144 22.65 -25.76 29.35
N LEU A 145 21.45 -26.32 29.17
CA LEU A 145 20.65 -26.90 30.26
C LEU A 145 21.33 -28.12 30.89
N SER A 146 22.05 -28.93 30.10
CA SER A 146 22.80 -30.08 30.62
C SER A 146 24.10 -29.72 31.35
N GLU A 147 24.58 -28.49 31.16
CA GLU A 147 25.78 -27.95 31.83
C GLU A 147 25.46 -27.20 33.14
N ILE A 148 24.18 -27.02 33.46
CA ILE A 148 23.73 -26.44 34.74
C ILE A 148 23.66 -27.57 35.78
N PRO A 149 24.40 -27.49 36.92
CA PRO A 149 24.38 -28.49 37.99
C PRO A 149 23.02 -28.60 38.71
#